data_AF-A0A6N9NKK9-F1
#
_entry.id   AF-A0A6N9NKK9-F1
#
_cell.length_a   1.000
_cell.length_b   1.000
_cell.length_c   1.000
_cell.angle_alpha   90.00
_cell.angle_beta   90.00
_cell.angle_gamma   90.00
#
_symmetry.space_group_name_H-M   'P 1'
#
loop_
_entity.id
_entity.type
_entity.pdbx_description
1 polymer ?
#
loop_
_entity_poly.entity_id
_entity_poly.type
_entity_poly.pdbx_seq_one_letter_code
_entity_poly.pdbx_strand_id
1 'polypeptide(L)'
;MKNLLLASLVVIQLFSNTSNISAQEANKVDWNLRKSQLDIKNQKGNFYFYWGYNRATYAKSDIHLKGPDYDFILSDVTARDMPEEFSSVYFDPGQITIPQFNFRVGYHLSDKYALAVGWDHMKYRTRSGQPAIITGRIDASASPIYAGYYNHDKIIMDEWNLVKMEHSDGFNVINVNVERNDYLLTTNDQNLALSVISGAGAGIAFPWTNSRIFGVRNDDRPKISGLGAHIYGAAQATVYKRFFLRLTLQGGFQNMWAIATVPKGDKSAHAEQTIFYYERSLVLGYNFRLYDKKQ
;
A
#
# COMPACT_ATOMS: atom_id res chain seq x y z
N MET A 1 20.97 -0.79 9.94
CA MET A 1 20.24 -1.24 8.73
C MET A 1 20.93 -2.44 8.05
N LYS A 2 21.18 -3.53 8.78
CA LYS A 2 21.78 -4.77 8.23
C LYS A 2 20.84 -5.98 8.30
N ASN A 3 19.62 -5.81 8.84
CA ASN A 3 18.71 -6.91 9.17
C ASN A 3 17.36 -6.87 8.41
N LEU A 4 17.17 -5.97 7.43
CA LEU A 4 15.94 -5.90 6.62
C LEU A 4 16.00 -6.68 5.30
N LEU A 5 17.13 -7.31 4.98
CA LEU A 5 17.24 -8.24 3.85
C LEU A 5 16.61 -9.62 4.14
N LEU A 6 16.24 -9.93 5.38
CA LEU A 6 15.79 -11.28 5.74
C LEU A 6 14.33 -11.59 5.39
N ALA A 7 13.47 -10.58 5.19
CA ALA A 7 12.04 -10.83 4.90
C ALA A 7 11.73 -10.97 3.40
N SER A 8 12.54 -10.38 2.52
CA SER A 8 12.48 -10.56 1.07
C SER A 8 13.22 -11.81 0.58
N LEU A 9 14.05 -12.43 1.43
CA LEU A 9 14.76 -13.69 1.14
C LEU A 9 13.91 -14.95 1.38
N VAL A 10 12.79 -14.89 2.10
CA VAL A 10 11.97 -16.08 2.40
C VAL A 10 11.19 -16.59 1.17
N VAL A 11 10.96 -15.75 0.15
CA VAL A 11 10.38 -16.21 -1.13
C VAL A 11 11.47 -16.74 -2.08
N ILE A 12 12.75 -16.42 -1.84
CA ILE A 12 13.88 -16.82 -2.69
C ILE A 12 14.65 -18.03 -2.11
N GLN A 13 14.62 -18.26 -0.79
CA GLN A 13 15.32 -19.38 -0.13
C GLN A 13 14.69 -20.76 -0.34
N LEU A 14 13.54 -20.86 -1.00
CA LEU A 14 13.02 -22.16 -1.44
C LEU A 14 13.77 -22.74 -2.67
N PHE A 15 14.79 -22.05 -3.21
CA PHE A 15 15.45 -22.43 -4.47
C PHE A 15 16.95 -22.77 -4.38
N SER A 16 17.51 -23.00 -3.20
CA SER A 16 18.92 -23.45 -3.10
C SER A 16 19.14 -24.47 -1.99
N ASN A 17 18.77 -25.72 -2.24
CA ASN A 17 19.38 -26.87 -1.59
C ASN A 17 19.51 -28.01 -2.59
N THR A 18 20.72 -28.19 -3.11
CA THR A 18 21.11 -29.42 -3.80
C THR A 18 21.67 -30.40 -2.79
N SER A 19 21.00 -31.52 -2.60
CA SER A 19 21.61 -32.76 -2.12
C SER A 19 21.03 -33.92 -2.93
N ASN A 20 21.91 -34.64 -3.60
CA ASN A 20 21.63 -35.87 -4.34
C ASN A 20 21.05 -36.94 -3.40
N ILE A 21 19.99 -37.65 -3.82
CA ILE A 21 19.84 -39.12 -3.82
C ILE A 21 18.40 -39.51 -4.23
N SER A 22 18.34 -40.50 -5.12
CA SER A 22 17.20 -41.36 -5.52
C SER A 22 16.17 -40.80 -6.52
N ALA A 23 16.09 -41.51 -7.66
CA ALA A 23 15.21 -41.26 -8.78
C ALA A 23 13.75 -41.64 -8.46
N GLN A 24 12.93 -40.61 -8.21
CA GLN A 24 11.55 -40.58 -8.66
C GLN A 24 11.47 -39.48 -9.71
N GLU A 25 10.79 -39.73 -10.84
CA GLU A 25 10.61 -38.78 -11.93
C GLU A 25 9.94 -37.50 -11.41
N ALA A 26 10.76 -36.55 -10.97
CA ALA A 26 10.32 -35.19 -10.74
C ALA A 26 9.99 -34.62 -12.12
N ASN A 27 8.70 -34.35 -12.34
CA ASN A 27 8.23 -33.55 -13.47
C ASN A 27 9.09 -32.28 -13.55
N LYS A 28 10.06 -32.27 -14.47
CA LYS A 28 10.86 -31.08 -14.77
C LYS A 28 9.87 -30.02 -15.23
N VAL A 29 9.67 -28.99 -14.42
CA VAL A 29 8.98 -27.77 -14.85
C VAL A 29 9.86 -27.14 -15.92
N ASP A 30 9.50 -27.36 -17.18
CA ASP A 30 10.18 -26.77 -18.33
C ASP A 30 9.81 -25.27 -18.41
N TRP A 31 10.71 -24.40 -17.93
CA TRP A 31 10.56 -22.94 -17.97
C TRP A 31 10.82 -22.39 -19.38
N ASN A 32 10.23 -23.00 -20.40
CA ASN A 32 10.38 -22.62 -21.80
C ASN A 32 9.60 -21.32 -22.11
N LEU A 33 10.11 -20.18 -21.61
CA LEU A 33 9.54 -18.82 -21.75
C LEU A 33 9.24 -18.44 -23.22
N ARG A 34 9.96 -19.05 -24.18
CA ARG A 34 9.80 -18.84 -25.63
C ARG A 34 8.53 -19.45 -26.24
N LYS A 35 7.87 -20.42 -25.60
CA LYS A 35 6.68 -21.10 -26.16
C LYS A 35 5.35 -20.59 -25.65
N SER A 36 5.32 -19.70 -24.64
CA SER A 36 4.06 -19.13 -24.16
C SER A 36 3.41 -18.27 -25.25
N GLN A 37 2.44 -18.84 -25.97
CA GLN A 37 1.56 -18.14 -26.89
C GLN A 37 0.54 -17.33 -26.08
N LEU A 38 0.99 -16.18 -25.55
CA LEU A 38 0.07 -15.18 -25.05
C LEU A 38 -0.77 -14.67 -26.22
N ASP A 39 -2.07 -14.58 -26.00
CA ASP A 39 -3.04 -14.05 -26.94
C ASP A 39 -3.84 -12.97 -26.20
N ILE A 40 -3.84 -11.75 -26.73
CA ILE A 40 -4.53 -10.61 -26.14
C ILE A 40 -6.03 -10.91 -25.96
N LYS A 41 -6.62 -11.70 -26.85
CA LYS A 41 -8.03 -12.08 -26.81
C LYS A 41 -8.31 -13.28 -25.89
N ASN A 42 -7.27 -13.95 -25.39
CA ASN A 42 -7.41 -15.16 -24.56
C ASN A 42 -6.54 -15.08 -23.29
N GLN A 43 -7.07 -14.37 -22.30
CA GLN A 43 -6.36 -14.09 -21.06
C GLN A 43 -6.49 -15.17 -20.01
N LYS A 44 -7.54 -16.00 -20.05
CA LYS A 44 -7.77 -17.00 -19.00
C LYS A 44 -6.52 -17.83 -18.70
N GLY A 45 -6.13 -17.92 -17.44
CA GLY A 45 -4.94 -18.65 -17.00
C GLY A 45 -3.61 -17.91 -17.13
N ASN A 46 -3.61 -16.69 -17.70
CA ASN A 46 -2.43 -15.83 -17.71
C ASN A 46 -2.25 -15.20 -16.33
N PHE A 47 -1.00 -14.94 -16.01
CA PHE A 47 -0.58 -14.15 -14.86
C PHE A 47 -0.06 -12.82 -15.35
N TYR A 48 -0.09 -11.83 -14.46
CA TYR A 48 0.65 -10.61 -14.64
C TYR A 48 1.29 -10.19 -13.32
N PHE A 49 2.35 -9.41 -13.41
CA PHE A 49 2.80 -8.61 -12.28
C PHE A 49 3.14 -7.20 -12.75
N TYR A 50 3.15 -6.24 -11.83
CA TYR A 50 3.67 -4.91 -12.10
C TYR A 50 4.32 -4.28 -10.87
N TRP A 51 5.17 -3.30 -11.15
CA TRP A 51 5.72 -2.37 -10.18
C TRP A 51 5.67 -0.95 -10.73
N GLY A 52 5.45 0.02 -9.86
CA GLY A 52 5.68 1.42 -10.20
C GLY A 52 5.32 2.33 -9.06
N TYR A 53 5.17 3.61 -9.34
CA TYR A 53 5.14 4.65 -8.32
C TYR A 53 3.79 5.34 -8.27
N ASN A 54 3.41 5.78 -7.07
CA ASN A 54 2.17 6.50 -6.84
C ASN A 54 2.37 7.87 -6.19
N ARG A 55 1.27 8.63 -6.20
CA ARG A 55 1.08 9.85 -5.44
C ARG A 55 -0.32 9.83 -4.85
N ALA A 56 -0.44 10.27 -3.62
CA ALA A 56 -1.71 10.28 -2.90
C ALA A 56 -2.13 11.71 -2.50
N THR A 57 -3.43 11.88 -2.36
CA THR A 57 -4.05 13.03 -1.71
C THR A 57 -5.06 12.52 -0.70
N TYR A 58 -5.19 13.22 0.42
CA TYR A 58 -5.99 12.79 1.55
C TYR A 58 -7.12 13.77 1.81
N ALA A 59 -8.30 13.24 2.13
CA ALA A 59 -9.36 14.05 2.72
C ALA A 59 -8.94 14.48 4.14
N LYS A 60 -9.64 15.47 4.68
CA LYS A 60 -9.58 15.72 6.13
C LYS A 60 -10.10 14.50 6.88
N SER A 61 -9.58 14.30 8.09
CA SER A 61 -9.94 13.16 8.92
C SER A 61 -9.87 13.53 10.40
N ASP A 62 -10.62 12.79 11.18
CA ASP A 62 -10.61 12.91 12.63
C ASP A 62 -9.67 11.85 13.23
N ILE A 63 -8.86 12.26 14.20
CA ILE A 63 -7.92 11.39 14.91
C ILE A 63 -8.37 11.30 16.36
N HIS A 64 -8.79 10.12 16.79
CA HIS A 64 -9.12 9.85 18.19
C HIS A 64 -7.87 9.29 18.88
N LEU A 65 -7.33 10.02 19.84
CA LEU A 65 -6.20 9.61 20.66
C LEU A 65 -6.70 9.11 22.01
N LYS A 66 -6.37 7.86 22.35
CA LYS A 66 -6.78 7.20 23.59
C LYS A 66 -5.55 6.78 24.39
N GLY A 67 -5.54 7.12 25.66
CA GLY A 67 -4.54 6.71 26.64
C GLY A 67 -5.10 6.75 28.06
N PRO A 68 -4.30 6.40 29.09
CA PRO A 68 -4.78 6.37 30.48
C PRO A 68 -5.16 7.76 30.99
N ASP A 69 -4.37 8.76 30.62
CA ASP A 69 -4.44 10.14 31.11
C ASP A 69 -5.02 11.11 30.05
N TYR A 70 -5.51 10.60 28.92
CA TYR A 70 -6.12 11.40 27.86
C TYR A 70 -7.08 10.58 26.99
N ASP A 71 -8.17 11.22 26.56
CA ASP A 71 -9.10 10.69 25.58
C ASP A 71 -9.68 11.89 24.83
N PHE A 72 -9.18 12.14 23.62
CA PHE A 72 -9.59 13.31 22.84
C PHE A 72 -9.55 13.06 21.35
N ILE A 73 -10.37 13.81 20.63
CA ILE A 73 -10.47 13.80 19.17
C ILE A 73 -9.91 15.12 18.65
N LEU A 74 -9.06 15.03 17.64
CA LEU A 74 -8.70 16.14 16.77
C LEU A 74 -9.49 16.00 15.47
N SER A 75 -10.45 16.89 15.24
CA SER A 75 -11.30 16.87 14.05
C SER A 75 -10.76 17.79 12.95
N ASP A 76 -11.13 17.46 11.70
CA ASP A 76 -10.78 18.22 10.49
C ASP A 76 -9.27 18.32 10.21
N VAL A 77 -8.49 17.33 10.65
CA VAL A 77 -7.03 17.33 10.47
C VAL A 77 -6.68 17.12 9.00
N THR A 78 -5.91 18.06 8.44
CA THR A 78 -5.37 17.97 7.08
C THR A 78 -4.03 17.22 7.09
N ALA A 79 -3.83 16.38 6.09
CA ALA A 79 -2.58 15.68 5.85
C ALA A 79 -1.97 16.00 4.49
N ARG A 80 -0.77 15.49 4.26
CA ARG A 80 -0.08 15.57 2.97
C ARG A 80 0.67 14.27 2.68
N ASP A 81 0.89 14.06 1.39
CA ASP A 81 1.85 13.08 0.88
C ASP A 81 3.29 13.51 1.21
N MET A 82 4.20 12.57 1.17
CA MET A 82 5.64 12.76 1.44
C MET A 82 6.49 12.22 0.29
N PRO A 83 6.39 12.79 -0.92
CA PRO A 83 7.07 12.24 -2.08
C PRO A 83 8.58 12.24 -1.90
N GLU A 84 9.22 11.14 -2.30
CA GLU A 84 10.67 11.07 -2.40
C GLU A 84 11.17 12.05 -3.47
N GLU A 85 12.35 12.63 -3.26
CA GLU A 85 12.96 13.52 -4.24
C GLU A 85 13.36 12.72 -5.48
N PHE A 86 13.08 13.26 -6.67
CA PHE A 86 13.39 12.57 -7.91
C PHE A 86 14.91 12.43 -8.08
N SER A 87 15.39 11.21 -7.96
CA SER A 87 16.80 10.86 -7.91
C SER A 87 17.00 9.39 -8.34
N SER A 88 18.23 8.88 -8.21
CA SER A 88 18.56 7.48 -8.49
C SER A 88 17.77 6.47 -7.64
N VAL A 89 17.20 6.91 -6.51
CA VAL A 89 16.38 6.08 -5.60
C VAL A 89 15.24 5.36 -6.34
N TYR A 90 14.69 5.97 -7.40
CA TYR A 90 13.62 5.39 -8.21
C TYR A 90 14.05 4.25 -9.15
N PHE A 91 15.35 4.00 -9.29
CA PHE A 91 15.89 3.02 -10.22
C PHE A 91 16.90 2.07 -9.58
N ASP A 92 17.39 2.38 -8.38
CA ASP A 92 18.26 1.50 -7.60
C ASP A 92 17.45 0.35 -6.98
N PRO A 93 17.68 -0.92 -7.38
CA PRO A 93 16.97 -2.08 -6.86
C PRO A 93 17.02 -2.23 -5.33
N GLY A 94 18.04 -1.69 -4.67
CA GLY A 94 18.14 -1.69 -3.20
C GLY A 94 17.27 -0.63 -2.52
N GLN A 95 16.72 0.32 -3.29
CA GLN A 95 16.02 1.51 -2.79
C GLN A 95 14.66 1.76 -3.45
N ILE A 96 14.24 0.95 -4.43
CA ILE A 96 12.95 1.09 -5.14
C ILE A 96 11.72 1.12 -4.21
N THR A 97 11.85 0.64 -2.97
CA THR A 97 10.79 0.67 -1.95
C THR A 97 10.73 1.96 -1.12
N ILE A 98 11.72 2.85 -1.23
CA ILE A 98 11.76 4.13 -0.49
C ILE A 98 10.68 5.10 -1.00
N PRO A 99 10.50 5.30 -2.32
CA PRO A 99 9.39 6.07 -2.85
C PRO A 99 8.06 5.35 -2.65
N GLN A 100 6.96 6.08 -2.76
CA GLN A 100 5.63 5.50 -2.76
C GLN A 100 5.43 4.62 -4.00
N PHE A 101 5.08 3.35 -3.79
CA PHE A 101 4.96 2.38 -4.87
C PHE A 101 3.69 1.54 -4.81
N ASN A 102 3.37 0.90 -5.93
CA ASN A 102 2.39 -0.18 -5.99
C ASN A 102 3.04 -1.40 -6.62
N PHE A 103 2.87 -2.53 -5.93
CA PHE A 103 3.18 -3.84 -6.45
C PHE A 103 1.90 -4.65 -6.58
N ARG A 104 1.76 -5.43 -7.65
CA ARG A 104 0.62 -6.34 -7.81
C ARG A 104 1.01 -7.57 -8.59
N VAL A 105 0.43 -8.71 -8.20
CA VAL A 105 0.44 -9.95 -8.97
C VAL A 105 -1.00 -10.39 -9.16
N GLY A 106 -1.38 -10.67 -10.41
CA GLY A 106 -2.73 -11.08 -10.75
C GLY A 106 -2.78 -12.33 -11.61
N TYR A 107 -3.94 -12.97 -11.58
CA TYR A 107 -4.28 -14.17 -12.32
C TYR A 107 -5.64 -14.01 -13.00
N HIS A 108 -5.67 -14.22 -14.31
CA HIS A 108 -6.88 -14.11 -15.11
C HIS A 108 -7.77 -15.35 -14.94
N LEU A 109 -8.89 -15.18 -14.25
CA LEU A 109 -9.93 -16.21 -14.07
C LEU A 109 -10.71 -16.47 -15.38
N SER A 110 -10.80 -15.45 -16.23
CA SER A 110 -11.42 -15.48 -17.55
C SER A 110 -10.72 -14.49 -18.48
N ASP A 111 -11.21 -14.35 -19.71
CA ASP A 111 -10.64 -13.38 -20.66
C ASP A 111 -10.84 -11.92 -20.24
N LYS A 112 -11.82 -11.66 -19.36
CA LYS A 112 -12.12 -10.32 -18.85
C LYS A 112 -11.80 -10.11 -17.38
N TYR A 113 -11.89 -11.15 -16.55
CA TYR A 113 -11.76 -11.01 -15.10
C TYR A 113 -10.46 -11.60 -14.56
N ALA A 114 -9.84 -10.89 -13.63
CA ALA A 114 -8.67 -11.33 -12.88
C ALA A 114 -8.88 -11.17 -11.37
N LEU A 115 -8.21 -12.02 -10.61
CA LEU A 115 -8.01 -11.86 -9.17
C LEU A 115 -6.56 -11.44 -8.94
N ALA A 116 -6.31 -10.52 -8.02
CA ALA A 116 -4.96 -10.05 -7.76
C ALA A 116 -4.69 -9.78 -6.28
N VAL A 117 -3.43 -9.94 -5.87
CA VAL A 117 -2.91 -9.52 -4.57
C VAL A 117 -1.94 -8.38 -4.80
N GLY A 118 -2.06 -7.32 -3.99
CA GLY A 118 -1.24 -6.12 -4.13
C GLY A 118 -0.69 -5.61 -2.81
N TRP A 119 0.31 -4.75 -2.94
CA TRP A 119 0.87 -3.94 -1.87
C TRP A 119 0.94 -2.49 -2.35
N ASP A 120 0.11 -1.64 -1.75
CA ASP A 120 0.12 -0.20 -1.98
C ASP A 120 0.87 0.49 -0.84
N HIS A 121 2.02 1.06 -1.16
CA HIS A 121 2.87 1.80 -0.23
C HIS A 121 2.70 3.30 -0.46
N MET A 122 1.71 3.92 0.20
CA MET A 122 1.55 5.37 0.26
C MET A 122 2.33 5.97 1.45
N LYS A 123 2.44 7.31 1.55
CA LYS A 123 2.95 8.00 2.74
C LYS A 123 2.00 9.10 3.20
N TYR A 124 1.78 9.19 4.50
CA TYR A 124 0.83 10.11 5.12
C TYR A 124 1.50 10.92 6.23
N ARG A 125 1.27 12.24 6.29
CA ARG A 125 1.74 13.11 7.39
C ARG A 125 0.74 14.21 7.70
N THR A 126 0.37 14.35 8.98
CA THR A 126 -0.40 15.50 9.48
C THR A 126 0.42 16.80 9.37
N ARG A 127 -0.24 17.93 9.13
CA ARG A 127 0.44 19.25 9.08
C ARG A 127 0.52 19.88 10.46
N SER A 128 1.69 20.36 10.87
CA SER A 128 1.83 21.24 12.04
C SER A 128 1.42 22.66 11.67
N GLY A 129 0.96 23.45 12.65
CA GLY A 129 0.54 24.84 12.51
C GLY A 129 -0.84 25.04 11.88
N GLN A 130 -1.56 23.96 11.53
CA GLN A 130 -2.93 24.07 11.03
C GLN A 130 -3.93 24.21 12.19
N PRO A 131 -5.07 24.91 12.00
CA PRO A 131 -6.17 24.86 12.94
C PRO A 131 -6.83 23.47 12.91
N ALA A 132 -7.24 23.00 14.08
CA ALA A 132 -8.08 21.83 14.27
C ALA A 132 -9.13 22.12 15.35
N ILE A 133 -10.09 21.20 15.49
CA ILE A 133 -11.07 21.23 16.57
C ILE A 133 -10.71 20.13 17.55
N ILE A 134 -10.62 20.45 18.84
CA ILE A 134 -10.36 19.47 19.90
C ILE A 134 -11.61 19.27 20.74
N THR A 135 -11.92 18.01 21.02
CA THR A 135 -12.99 17.60 21.94
C THR A 135 -12.49 16.44 22.78
N GLY A 136 -12.72 16.49 24.09
CA GLY A 136 -12.33 15.42 25.02
C GLY A 136 -11.53 15.93 26.21
N ARG A 137 -10.71 15.07 26.80
CA ARG A 137 -9.99 15.35 28.05
C ARG A 137 -8.50 15.06 27.90
N ILE A 138 -7.69 15.95 28.44
CA ILE A 138 -6.24 15.75 28.63
C ILE A 138 -5.93 16.05 30.10
N ASP A 139 -5.35 15.10 30.81
CA ASP A 139 -4.92 15.33 32.20
C ASP A 139 -3.57 16.02 32.27
N ALA A 140 -3.33 16.73 33.37
CA ALA A 140 -2.05 17.35 33.66
C ALA A 140 -0.90 16.32 33.77
N SER A 141 -1.19 15.05 34.09
CA SER A 141 -0.23 13.94 34.06
C SER A 141 0.22 13.60 32.64
N ALA A 142 -0.67 13.72 31.63
CA ALA A 142 -0.31 13.55 30.22
C ALA A 142 0.42 14.77 29.67
N SER A 143 -0.11 15.97 29.93
CA SER A 143 0.49 17.22 29.50
C SER A 143 0.02 18.39 30.36
N PRO A 144 0.90 19.01 31.17
CA PRO A 144 0.56 20.22 31.91
C PRO A 144 0.18 21.40 31.01
N ILE A 145 0.70 21.43 29.77
CA ILE A 145 0.48 22.52 28.80
C ILE A 145 -0.91 22.46 28.20
N TYR A 146 -1.39 21.24 27.89
CA TYR A 146 -2.67 21.00 27.22
C TYR A 146 -3.73 20.44 28.17
N ALA A 147 -3.49 20.46 29.49
CA ALA A 147 -4.43 19.94 30.48
C ALA A 147 -5.77 20.68 30.42
N GLY A 148 -6.86 19.93 30.33
CA GLY A 148 -8.19 20.52 30.27
C GLY A 148 -9.27 19.58 29.75
N TYR A 149 -10.50 20.08 29.82
CA TYR A 149 -11.67 19.52 29.16
C TYR A 149 -12.02 20.42 27.99
N TYR A 150 -12.11 19.83 26.81
CA TYR A 150 -12.35 20.52 25.56
C TYR A 150 -13.72 20.14 25.01
N ASN A 151 -14.47 21.13 24.53
CA ASN A 151 -15.76 20.94 23.90
C ASN A 151 -15.84 21.70 22.58
N HIS A 152 -15.36 21.06 21.51
CA HIS A 152 -15.27 21.66 20.18
C HIS A 152 -14.44 22.96 20.17
N ASP A 153 -13.39 22.99 20.97
CA ASP A 153 -12.52 24.15 21.09
C ASP A 153 -11.54 24.22 19.93
N LYS A 154 -11.11 25.43 19.58
CA LYS A 154 -10.09 25.63 18.56
C LYS A 154 -8.71 25.34 19.15
N ILE A 155 -7.91 24.57 18.42
CA ILE A 155 -6.52 24.33 18.76
C ILE A 155 -5.63 24.48 17.52
N ILE A 156 -4.37 24.85 17.72
CA ILE A 156 -3.37 24.81 16.66
C ILE A 156 -2.57 23.52 16.84
N MET A 157 -2.51 22.73 15.78
CA MET A 157 -1.70 21.51 15.73
C MET A 157 -0.22 21.85 15.97
N ASP A 158 0.40 21.17 16.94
CA ASP A 158 1.83 21.28 17.23
C ASP A 158 2.43 19.87 17.26
N GLU A 159 3.28 19.55 16.28
CA GLU A 159 3.93 18.24 16.17
C GLU A 159 4.98 17.96 17.27
N TRP A 160 5.43 18.98 18.00
CA TRP A 160 6.43 18.85 19.06
C TRP A 160 5.78 18.56 20.41
N ASN A 161 4.71 19.30 20.73
CA ASN A 161 4.11 19.30 22.07
C ASN A 161 2.72 18.69 22.15
N LEU A 162 1.94 18.67 21.06
CA LEU A 162 0.58 18.12 21.03
C LEU A 162 0.57 16.74 20.37
N VAL A 163 0.57 16.70 19.04
CA VAL A 163 0.42 15.47 18.25
C VAL A 163 1.19 15.58 16.94
N LYS A 164 2.06 14.59 16.70
CA LYS A 164 2.63 14.24 15.40
C LYS A 164 2.09 12.88 14.98
N MET A 165 1.58 12.78 13.74
CA MET A 165 1.19 11.50 13.14
C MET A 165 1.70 11.38 11.71
N GLU A 166 2.59 10.43 11.50
CA GLU A 166 3.17 10.11 10.19
C GLU A 166 3.14 8.60 9.94
N HIS A 167 2.90 8.21 8.69
CA HIS A 167 3.13 6.87 8.17
C HIS A 167 4.20 6.99 7.07
N SER A 168 5.39 7.43 7.46
CA SER A 168 6.46 7.92 6.57
C SER A 168 7.27 6.81 5.90
N ASP A 169 7.50 5.70 6.62
CA ASP A 169 8.09 4.49 6.05
C ASP A 169 7.00 3.54 5.53
N GLY A 170 5.83 4.13 5.24
CA GLY A 170 4.72 3.54 4.52
C GLY A 170 3.45 3.44 5.34
N PHE A 171 2.38 3.95 4.75
CA PHE A 171 0.99 3.69 5.18
C PHE A 171 0.58 2.24 4.89
N ASN A 172 1.21 1.60 3.91
CA ASN A 172 1.27 0.16 3.69
C ASN A 172 -0.08 -0.58 3.78
N VAL A 173 -0.64 -0.91 2.62
CA VAL A 173 -1.87 -1.71 2.51
C VAL A 173 -1.61 -2.97 1.69
N ILE A 174 -1.76 -4.15 2.30
CA ILE A 174 -1.85 -5.41 1.54
C ILE A 174 -3.31 -5.62 1.17
N ASN A 175 -3.57 -5.87 -0.11
CA ASN A 175 -4.94 -5.96 -0.63
C ASN A 175 -5.16 -7.14 -1.56
N VAL A 176 -6.43 -7.54 -1.66
CA VAL A 176 -6.96 -8.47 -2.67
C VAL A 176 -7.94 -7.71 -3.55
N ASN A 177 -7.90 -7.96 -4.85
CA ASN A 177 -8.66 -7.23 -5.85
C ASN A 177 -9.33 -8.17 -6.85
N VAL A 178 -10.51 -7.75 -7.31
CA VAL A 178 -11.11 -8.24 -8.54
C VAL A 178 -10.97 -7.16 -9.60
N GLU A 179 -10.45 -7.54 -10.76
CA GLU A 179 -10.23 -6.67 -11.92
C GLU A 179 -11.07 -7.15 -13.09
N ARG A 180 -11.61 -6.20 -13.84
CA ARG A 180 -12.19 -6.41 -15.16
C ARG A 180 -11.39 -5.61 -16.19
N ASN A 181 -10.97 -6.27 -17.26
CA ASN A 181 -10.22 -5.69 -18.37
C ASN A 181 -11.08 -5.72 -19.65
N ASP A 182 -11.27 -4.56 -20.27
CA ASP A 182 -11.96 -4.40 -21.54
C ASP A 182 -11.01 -3.77 -22.56
N TYR A 183 -10.62 -4.55 -23.57
CA TYR A 183 -9.78 -4.09 -24.68
C TYR A 183 -10.58 -3.18 -25.61
N LEU A 184 -10.09 -1.96 -25.81
CA LEU A 184 -10.67 -0.97 -26.72
C LEU A 184 -10.10 -1.10 -28.13
N LEU A 185 -8.81 -1.40 -28.22
CA LEU A 185 -8.10 -1.55 -29.48
C LEU A 185 -7.09 -2.70 -29.36
N THR A 186 -6.95 -3.48 -30.42
CA THR A 186 -5.91 -4.49 -30.55
C THR A 186 -5.52 -4.57 -32.02
N THR A 187 -4.24 -4.47 -32.33
CA THR A 187 -3.74 -4.64 -33.70
C THR A 187 -3.94 -6.07 -34.18
N ASN A 188 -3.95 -6.29 -35.50
CA ASN A 188 -4.16 -7.62 -36.07
C ASN A 188 -3.11 -8.65 -35.62
N ASP A 189 -1.85 -8.22 -35.49
CA ASP A 189 -0.74 -9.02 -34.96
C ASP A 189 -0.73 -9.13 -33.42
N GLN A 190 -1.60 -8.35 -32.76
CA GLN A 190 -1.73 -8.17 -31.32
C GLN A 190 -0.46 -7.65 -30.63
N ASN A 191 0.47 -7.05 -31.37
CA ASN A 191 1.67 -6.47 -30.79
C ASN A 191 1.40 -5.16 -30.05
N LEU A 192 0.25 -4.52 -30.29
CA LEU A 192 -0.24 -3.38 -29.52
C LEU A 192 -1.69 -3.60 -29.13
N ALA A 193 -2.00 -3.37 -27.86
CA ALA A 193 -3.36 -3.35 -27.35
C ALA A 193 -3.56 -2.20 -26.37
N LEU A 194 -4.71 -1.54 -26.44
CA LEU A 194 -5.15 -0.52 -25.49
C LEU A 194 -6.38 -1.05 -24.76
N SER A 195 -6.39 -0.92 -23.43
CA SER A 195 -7.52 -1.37 -22.62
C SER A 195 -7.84 -0.42 -21.48
N VAL A 196 -9.08 -0.53 -21.01
CA VAL A 196 -9.54 0.06 -19.76
C VAL A 196 -9.75 -1.06 -18.76
N ILE A 197 -9.25 -0.84 -17.55
CA ILE A 197 -9.38 -1.75 -16.44
C ILE A 197 -10.22 -1.07 -15.36
N SER A 198 -11.19 -1.78 -14.83
CA SER A 198 -11.93 -1.37 -13.64
C SER A 198 -11.75 -2.42 -12.56
N GLY A 199 -11.66 -2.01 -11.31
CA GLY A 199 -11.49 -2.95 -10.22
C GLY A 199 -11.94 -2.42 -8.88
N ALA A 200 -12.11 -3.37 -7.96
CA ALA A 200 -12.41 -3.11 -6.56
C ALA A 200 -11.57 -4.05 -5.72
N GLY A 201 -11.21 -3.60 -4.52
CA GLY A 201 -10.42 -4.38 -3.59
C GLY A 201 -10.68 -4.02 -2.14
N ALA A 202 -10.19 -4.89 -1.27
CA ALA A 202 -10.16 -4.68 0.17
C ALA A 202 -8.81 -5.13 0.72
N GLY A 203 -8.38 -4.53 1.81
CA GLY A 203 -7.04 -4.76 2.33
C GLY A 203 -6.87 -4.41 3.79
N ILE A 204 -5.73 -4.87 4.32
CA ILE A 204 -5.28 -4.63 5.69
C ILE A 204 -4.26 -3.50 5.66
N ALA A 205 -4.49 -2.47 6.47
CA ALA A 205 -3.52 -1.41 6.72
C ALA A 205 -2.54 -1.84 7.80
N PHE A 206 -1.24 -1.75 7.50
CA PHE A 206 -0.16 -2.07 8.43
C PHE A 206 0.92 -0.96 8.45
N PRO A 207 0.57 0.27 8.82
CA PRO A 207 1.46 1.41 8.70
C PRO A 207 2.70 1.26 9.58
N TRP A 208 3.81 1.84 9.12
CA TRP A 208 4.98 2.13 9.95
C TRP A 208 4.81 3.54 10.46
N THR A 209 4.17 3.62 11.62
CA THR A 209 3.75 4.91 12.18
C THR A 209 4.90 5.55 12.92
N ASN A 210 5.24 6.79 12.60
CA ASN A 210 6.06 7.66 13.44
C ASN A 210 5.13 8.67 14.12
N SER A 211 4.91 8.49 15.42
CA SER A 211 4.02 9.34 16.20
C SER A 211 4.72 9.95 17.40
N ARG A 212 4.22 11.12 17.80
CA ARG A 212 4.61 11.78 19.04
C ARG A 212 3.40 12.42 19.68
N ILE A 213 3.04 11.98 20.88
CA ILE A 213 1.91 12.50 21.64
C ILE A 213 2.47 13.05 22.96
N PHE A 214 2.30 14.35 23.22
CA PHE A 214 2.85 15.01 24.42
C PHE A 214 4.33 14.72 24.69
N GLY A 215 5.15 14.66 23.63
CA GLY A 215 6.58 14.35 23.74
C GLY A 215 6.92 12.85 23.75
N VAL A 216 5.97 11.97 24.05
CA VAL A 216 6.17 10.50 24.03
C VAL A 216 6.17 10.02 22.58
N ARG A 217 7.24 9.34 22.18
CA ARG A 217 7.37 8.73 20.85
C ARG A 217 7.03 7.25 20.90
N ASN A 218 6.53 6.73 19.79
CA ASN A 218 6.54 5.30 19.53
C ASN A 218 7.91 4.86 18.95
N ASP A 219 7.97 3.65 18.39
CA ASP A 219 9.19 3.00 17.91
C ASP A 219 9.20 2.74 16.40
N ASP A 220 8.37 3.45 15.62
CA ASP A 220 8.31 3.36 14.15
C ASP A 220 8.07 1.93 13.60
N ARG A 221 7.40 1.07 14.38
CA ARG A 221 7.19 -0.34 14.02
C ARG A 221 6.04 -0.57 13.03
N PRO A 222 6.12 -1.62 12.18
CA PRO A 222 4.93 -2.17 11.52
C PRO A 222 3.91 -2.66 12.54
N LYS A 223 2.66 -2.27 12.35
CA LYS A 223 1.54 -2.79 13.13
C LYS A 223 0.30 -2.88 12.24
N ILE A 224 -0.39 -4.02 12.25
CA ILE A 224 -1.73 -4.10 11.66
C ILE A 224 -2.63 -3.17 12.46
N SER A 225 -3.16 -2.15 11.79
CA SER A 225 -3.91 -1.08 12.43
C SER A 225 -5.31 -0.92 11.89
N GLY A 226 -5.65 -1.51 10.74
CA GLY A 226 -6.97 -1.31 10.15
C GLY A 226 -7.31 -2.20 8.97
N LEU A 227 -8.52 -1.98 8.45
CA LEU A 227 -9.04 -2.54 7.20
C LEU A 227 -9.58 -1.42 6.34
N GLY A 228 -9.59 -1.65 5.04
CA GLY A 228 -10.13 -0.70 4.09
C GLY A 228 -10.58 -1.33 2.80
N ALA A 229 -11.16 -0.50 1.96
CA ALA A 229 -11.60 -0.85 0.63
C ALA A 229 -11.34 0.28 -0.35
N HIS A 230 -11.24 -0.07 -1.63
CA HIS A 230 -10.96 0.86 -2.70
C HIS A 230 -11.59 0.39 -4.01
N ILE A 231 -11.78 1.36 -4.90
CA ILE A 231 -12.14 1.14 -6.30
C ILE A 231 -11.13 1.87 -7.18
N TYR A 232 -10.96 1.41 -8.41
CA TYR A 232 -10.06 2.06 -9.35
C TYR A 232 -10.47 1.85 -10.80
N GLY A 233 -10.03 2.79 -11.62
CA GLY A 233 -10.05 2.72 -13.07
C GLY A 233 -8.63 2.95 -13.61
N ALA A 234 -8.25 2.25 -14.66
CA ALA A 234 -6.94 2.37 -15.27
C ALA A 234 -7.00 2.32 -16.79
N ALA A 235 -6.10 3.05 -17.44
CA ALA A 235 -5.79 2.89 -18.85
C ALA A 235 -4.49 2.10 -18.98
N GLN A 236 -4.47 1.11 -19.88
CA GLN A 236 -3.30 0.26 -20.09
C GLN A 236 -2.94 0.18 -21.57
N ALA A 237 -1.64 0.31 -21.87
CA ALA A 237 -1.06 0.00 -23.16
C ALA A 237 -0.18 -1.25 -23.03
N THR A 238 -0.52 -2.31 -23.75
CA THR A 238 0.24 -3.57 -23.78
C THR A 238 1.00 -3.68 -25.11
N VAL A 239 2.29 -3.99 -25.04
CA VAL A 239 3.21 -4.13 -26.18
C VAL A 239 3.80 -5.54 -26.23
N TYR A 240 3.86 -6.12 -27.42
CA TYR A 240 4.31 -7.49 -27.69
C TYR A 240 3.66 -8.54 -26.79
N LYS A 241 2.37 -8.33 -26.46
CA LYS A 241 1.53 -9.20 -25.63
C LYS A 241 2.02 -9.40 -24.19
N ARG A 242 3.12 -8.75 -23.81
CA ARG A 242 3.88 -9.03 -22.58
C ARG A 242 4.00 -7.80 -21.72
N PHE A 243 4.74 -6.81 -22.18
CA PHE A 243 5.01 -5.62 -21.41
C PHE A 243 3.80 -4.70 -21.45
N PHE A 244 3.48 -4.07 -20.33
CA PHE A 244 2.45 -3.05 -20.32
C PHE A 244 2.80 -1.87 -19.44
N LEU A 245 2.34 -0.69 -19.86
CA LEU A 245 2.33 0.51 -19.03
C LEU A 245 0.88 0.75 -18.61
N ARG A 246 0.64 0.98 -17.31
CA ARG A 246 -0.70 1.21 -16.76
C ARG A 246 -0.71 2.49 -15.93
N LEU A 247 -1.65 3.38 -16.27
CA LEU A 247 -1.98 4.58 -15.50
C LEU A 247 -3.27 4.29 -14.73
N THR A 248 -3.23 4.37 -13.41
CA THR A 248 -4.36 4.04 -12.53
C THR A 248 -4.79 5.25 -11.71
N LEU A 249 -6.10 5.42 -11.59
CA LEU A 249 -6.74 6.30 -10.62
C LEU A 249 -7.50 5.43 -9.61
N GLN A 250 -7.16 5.54 -8.34
CA GLN A 250 -7.69 4.74 -7.25
C GLN A 250 -8.26 5.64 -6.15
N GLY A 251 -9.44 5.30 -5.64
CA GLY A 251 -10.05 5.99 -4.51
C GLY A 251 -10.48 4.99 -3.45
N GLY A 252 -10.23 5.29 -2.19
CA GLY A 252 -10.53 4.36 -1.11
C GLY A 252 -10.46 4.97 0.27
N PHE A 253 -10.65 4.11 1.27
CA PHE A 253 -10.51 4.46 2.67
C PHE A 253 -9.81 3.34 3.45
N GLN A 254 -9.19 3.68 4.57
CA GLN A 254 -8.76 2.74 5.59
C GLN A 254 -9.35 3.18 6.92
N ASN A 255 -10.12 2.31 7.56
CA ASN A 255 -10.56 2.46 8.94
C ASN A 255 -9.52 1.80 9.84
N MET A 256 -8.78 2.62 10.58
CA MET A 256 -7.73 2.16 11.49
C MET A 256 -8.17 2.33 12.94
N TRP A 257 -8.27 1.22 13.67
CA TRP A 257 -8.69 1.18 15.07
C TRP A 257 -7.52 0.97 16.05
N ALA A 258 -6.30 0.77 15.55
CA ALA A 258 -5.17 0.42 16.40
C ALA A 258 -3.83 0.99 15.92
N ILE A 259 -3.77 2.29 15.63
CA ILE A 259 -2.51 2.98 15.28
C ILE A 259 -1.57 2.95 16.49
N ALA A 260 -0.27 2.70 16.27
CA ALA A 260 0.71 2.64 17.35
C ALA A 260 1.12 4.06 17.80
N THR A 261 0.82 4.43 19.04
CA THR A 261 1.21 5.73 19.64
C THR A 261 2.21 5.63 20.79
N VAL A 262 2.49 4.42 21.26
CA VAL A 262 3.44 4.12 22.35
C VAL A 262 4.47 3.05 21.94
N PRO A 263 5.62 2.94 22.65
CA PRO A 263 6.65 1.94 22.38
C PRO A 263 6.14 0.49 22.39
N LYS A 264 6.89 -0.43 21.79
CA LYS A 264 6.53 -1.84 21.75
C LYS A 264 6.49 -2.44 23.16
N GLY A 265 5.45 -3.23 23.40
CA GLY A 265 5.18 -3.84 24.71
C GLY A 265 4.18 -3.03 25.54
N ASP A 266 4.13 -1.70 25.32
CA ASP A 266 3.09 -0.86 25.89
C ASP A 266 1.80 -0.96 25.07
N LYS A 267 0.68 -1.17 25.77
CA LYS A 267 -0.67 -1.29 25.23
C LYS A 267 -1.63 -0.28 25.85
N SER A 268 -1.11 0.67 26.63
CA SER A 268 -1.90 1.66 27.38
C SER A 268 -2.59 2.68 26.49
N ALA A 269 -2.06 2.90 25.27
CA ALA A 269 -2.56 3.90 24.36
C ALA A 269 -2.52 3.47 22.88
N HIS A 270 -3.41 4.05 22.09
CA HIS A 270 -3.46 3.92 20.64
C HIS A 270 -4.18 5.14 20.04
N ALA A 271 -4.14 5.25 18.71
CA ALA A 271 -5.01 6.16 17.99
C ALA A 271 -5.93 5.42 17.03
N GLU A 272 -7.06 6.04 16.74
CA GLU A 272 -8.07 5.58 15.78
C GLU A 272 -8.28 6.69 14.74
N GLN A 273 -8.40 6.29 13.48
CA GLN A 273 -8.54 7.23 12.38
C GLN A 273 -9.14 6.53 11.16
N THR A 274 -10.06 7.19 10.47
CA THR A 274 -10.43 6.80 9.10
C THR A 274 -9.78 7.74 8.10
N ILE A 275 -8.92 7.19 7.23
CA ILE A 275 -8.22 7.95 6.19
C ILE A 275 -8.88 7.65 4.85
N PHE A 276 -9.51 8.66 4.24
CA PHE A 276 -9.93 8.63 2.85
C PHE A 276 -8.82 9.19 1.96
N TYR A 277 -8.58 8.52 0.84
CA TYR A 277 -7.51 8.88 -0.08
C TYR A 277 -7.93 8.75 -1.54
N TYR A 278 -7.25 9.54 -2.37
CA TYR A 278 -7.22 9.41 -3.81
C TYR A 278 -5.77 9.24 -4.25
N GLU A 279 -5.48 8.17 -4.98
CA GLU A 279 -4.17 7.78 -5.44
C GLU A 279 -4.13 7.77 -6.98
N ARG A 280 -3.03 8.27 -7.53
CA ARG A 280 -2.69 8.10 -8.94
C ARG A 280 -1.37 7.35 -9.06
N SER A 281 -1.29 6.37 -9.95
CA SER A 281 -0.07 5.58 -10.13
C SER A 281 0.26 5.31 -11.59
N LEU A 282 1.56 5.21 -11.87
CA LEU A 282 2.10 4.79 -13.16
C LEU A 282 2.99 3.58 -12.94
N VAL A 283 2.64 2.46 -13.56
CA VAL A 283 3.31 1.17 -13.34
C VAL A 283 3.71 0.51 -14.65
N LEU A 284 4.85 -0.18 -14.61
CA LEU A 284 5.33 -1.07 -15.66
C LEU A 284 5.07 -2.51 -15.22
N GLY A 285 4.51 -3.32 -16.11
CA GLY A 285 4.21 -4.70 -15.83
C GLY A 285 4.48 -5.66 -16.96
N TYR A 286 4.29 -6.93 -16.65
CA TYR A 286 4.61 -8.05 -17.53
C TYR A 286 3.54 -9.13 -17.41
N ASN A 287 2.99 -9.54 -18.55
CA ASN A 287 2.10 -10.69 -18.69
C ASN A 287 2.90 -11.94 -19.00
N PHE A 288 2.52 -13.05 -18.37
CA PHE A 288 3.15 -14.35 -18.55
C PHE A 288 2.15 -15.49 -18.35
N ARG A 289 2.55 -16.70 -18.74
CA ARG A 289 1.76 -17.91 -18.54
C ARG A 289 2.69 -19.00 -18.02
N LEU A 290 2.27 -19.68 -16.95
CA LEU A 290 3.05 -20.75 -16.30
C LEU A 290 2.75 -22.12 -16.89
N TYR A 291 1.54 -22.33 -17.42
CA TYR A 291 1.09 -23.61 -17.96
C TYR A 291 0.52 -23.42 -19.36
N ASP A 292 0.98 -24.22 -20.30
CA ASP A 292 0.40 -24.25 -21.65
C ASP A 292 -1.01 -24.86 -21.61
N LYS A 293 -1.88 -24.41 -22.52
CA LYS A 293 -3.15 -25.10 -22.73
C LYS A 293 -2.83 -26.50 -23.24
N LYS A 294 -3.32 -27.53 -22.54
CA LYS A 294 -3.41 -28.86 -23.15
C LYS A 294 -4.23 -28.69 -24.43
N GLN A 295 -3.61 -29.04 -25.56
CA GLN A 295 -4.26 -29.07 -26.88
C GLN A 295 -5.37 -30.11 -26.89
#